data_AF-A0A8H3X590-F1
#
_entry.id   AF-A0A8H3X590-F1
#
_cell.length_a   1.000
_cell.length_b   1.000
_cell.length_c   1.000
_cell.angle_alpha   90.00
_cell.angle_beta   90.00
_cell.angle_gamma   90.00
#
_symmetry.space_group_name_H-M   'P 1'
#
loop_
_entity.id
_entity.type
_entity.pdbx_description
1 polymer ?
#
loop_
_entity_poly.entity_id
_entity_poly.type
_entity_poly.pdbx_seq_one_letter_code
_entity_poly.pdbx_strand_id
1 'polypeptide(L)'
;MPLMSCIQNILEISDISQTFALEYEELYKTTKNGKGNIYKKQNNEKCQLHPIYLSLGNIPTWRRNRQDAKQLLGYLPIIKSNVEKEIKRQLFHKCLDIILEPILTFSEKGTNLLFNNKFIWFYPKISTIIADWPEAATFCLTYKSTKSKYSCHFCLVKRDNLTNTNLNKKDMELRNHENMQYYYNSNEEQTVSIETVPNIFWKFK
;
A
#
# COMPACT_ATOMS: atom_id res chain seq x y z
N MET A 1 -14.14 -3.54 -15.18
CA MET A 1 -12.83 -3.49 -14.48
C MET A 1 -13.08 -2.80 -13.13
N PRO A 2 -12.88 -3.48 -11.98
CA PRO A 2 -13.36 -2.98 -10.69
C PRO A 2 -12.75 -1.65 -10.28
N LEU A 3 -11.53 -1.33 -10.71
CA LEU A 3 -10.85 -0.08 -10.38
C LEU A 3 -11.65 1.17 -10.80
N MET A 4 -12.02 1.29 -12.08
CA MET A 4 -12.70 2.47 -12.58
C MET A 4 -14.08 2.65 -11.93
N SER A 5 -14.81 1.55 -11.75
CA SER A 5 -16.09 1.57 -11.02
C SER A 5 -15.89 2.02 -9.56
N CYS A 6 -14.84 1.55 -8.87
CA CYS A 6 -14.54 2.02 -7.52
C CYS A 6 -14.23 3.52 -7.47
N ILE A 7 -13.45 4.04 -8.42
CA ILE A 7 -13.12 5.47 -8.51
C ILE A 7 -14.40 6.28 -8.77
N GLN A 8 -15.22 5.86 -9.74
CA GLN A 8 -16.48 6.51 -10.09
C GLN A 8 -17.44 6.54 -8.90
N ASN A 9 -17.63 5.41 -8.20
CA ASN A 9 -18.48 5.35 -7.02
C ASN A 9 -18.05 6.33 -5.92
N ILE A 10 -16.74 6.57 -5.74
CA ILE A 10 -16.24 7.56 -4.77
C ILE A 10 -16.57 8.99 -5.23
N LEU A 11 -16.41 9.27 -6.53
CA LEU A 11 -16.64 10.59 -7.12
C LEU A 11 -18.11 10.95 -7.27
N GLU A 12 -19.01 9.96 -7.28
CA GLU A 12 -20.46 10.17 -7.27
C GLU A 12 -20.97 10.74 -5.94
N ILE A 13 -20.18 10.65 -4.87
CA ILE A 13 -20.54 11.23 -3.58
C ILE A 13 -20.41 12.75 -3.67
N SER A 14 -21.53 13.46 -3.47
CA SER A 14 -21.66 14.90 -3.79
C SER A 14 -20.64 15.79 -3.07
N ASP A 15 -20.37 15.54 -1.79
CA ASP A 15 -19.40 16.33 -1.01
C ASP A 15 -17.93 16.02 -1.38
N ILE A 16 -17.66 14.80 -1.87
CA ILE A 16 -16.35 14.41 -2.39
C ILE A 16 -16.11 15.07 -3.75
N SER A 17 -17.08 15.05 -4.67
CA SER A 17 -16.94 15.71 -5.98
C SER A 17 -16.60 17.20 -5.83
N GLN A 18 -17.17 17.87 -4.84
CA GLN A 18 -16.89 19.28 -4.55
C GLN A 18 -15.49 19.53 -3.96
N THR A 19 -14.88 18.52 -3.33
CA THR A 19 -13.60 18.67 -2.60
C THR A 19 -12.43 17.94 -3.28
N PHE A 20 -12.70 17.23 -4.38
CA PHE A 20 -11.72 16.49 -5.15
C PHE A 20 -10.81 17.45 -5.94
N ALA A 21 -9.49 17.36 -5.70
CA ALA A 21 -8.51 18.10 -6.47
C ALA A 21 -8.08 17.30 -7.72
N LEU A 22 -8.10 17.91 -8.91
CA LEU A 22 -7.66 17.25 -10.14
C LEU A 22 -6.14 16.99 -10.14
N GLU A 23 -5.38 17.86 -9.49
CA GLU A 23 -3.95 17.70 -9.26
C GLU A 23 -3.70 17.24 -7.82
N TYR A 24 -2.77 16.29 -7.66
CA TYR A 24 -2.37 15.81 -6.34
C TYR A 24 -1.20 16.65 -5.82
N GLU A 25 -1.44 17.41 -4.75
CA GLU A 25 -0.38 18.04 -3.96
C GLU A 25 -0.18 17.26 -2.66
N GLU A 26 1.07 16.96 -2.30
CA GLU A 26 1.41 16.40 -0.99
C GLU A 26 1.11 17.41 0.13
N LEU A 27 -0.13 17.39 0.64
CA LEU A 27 -0.52 18.22 1.77
C LEU A 27 0.03 17.63 3.08
N TYR A 28 1.27 18.00 3.45
CA TYR A 28 1.78 17.78 4.80
C TYR A 28 0.97 18.64 5.79
N LYS A 29 0.00 18.04 6.48
CA LYS A 29 -0.63 18.64 7.66
C LYS A 29 -0.26 17.82 8.90
N THR A 30 0.54 18.41 9.78
CA THR A 30 0.79 17.94 11.14
C THR A 30 -0.49 18.08 11.97
N THR A 31 -1.23 16.99 12.15
CA THR A 31 -2.33 16.95 13.12
C THR A 31 -1.79 16.61 14.51
N LYS A 32 -1.60 17.64 15.35
CA LYS A 32 -1.64 17.47 16.80
C LYS A 32 -3.06 17.06 17.16
N ASN A 33 -3.24 15.78 17.51
CA ASN A 33 -4.19 15.23 18.48
C ASN A 33 -4.58 13.82 18.07
N GLY A 34 -3.86 12.85 18.66
CA GLY A 34 -4.23 11.46 18.61
C GLY A 34 -5.48 11.21 19.45
N LYS A 35 -6.47 10.58 18.83
CA LYS A 35 -7.46 9.67 19.43
C LYS A 35 -8.09 8.89 18.28
N GLY A 36 -7.55 7.71 18.00
CA GLY A 36 -8.10 6.77 17.03
C GLY A 36 -9.16 5.90 17.70
N ASN A 37 -10.36 5.88 17.14
CA ASN A 37 -11.40 4.92 17.54
C ASN A 37 -11.06 3.53 17.00
N ILE A 38 -11.23 2.53 17.87
CA ILE A 38 -11.02 1.10 17.59
C ILE A 38 -12.23 0.58 16.78
N TYR A 39 -12.00 0.09 15.57
CA TYR A 39 -13.03 -0.61 14.80
C TYR A 39 -13.02 -2.10 15.12
N LYS A 40 -14.09 -2.59 15.76
CA LYS A 40 -14.41 -4.02 15.81
C LYS A 40 -15.10 -4.40 14.49
N LYS A 41 -14.56 -5.39 13.78
CA LYS A 41 -15.28 -6.10 12.72
C LYS A 41 -15.74 -7.44 13.27
N GLN A 42 -17.06 -7.70 13.25
CA GLN A 42 -17.63 -9.00 13.55
C GLN A 42 -17.32 -9.97 12.40
N ASN A 43 -16.78 -11.13 12.74
CA ASN A 43 -16.56 -12.24 11.83
C ASN A 43 -17.84 -13.07 11.73
N ASN A 44 -18.30 -13.33 10.50
CA ASN A 44 -19.13 -14.51 10.20
C ASN A 44 -18.31 -15.44 9.31
N GLU A 45 -18.25 -16.70 9.71
CA GLU A 45 -17.39 -17.76 9.17
C GLU A 45 -17.77 -18.14 7.73
N LYS A 46 -16.80 -18.06 6.80
CA LYS A 46 -16.55 -18.92 5.62
C LYS A 46 -15.52 -18.25 4.70
N CYS A 47 -14.40 -18.94 4.45
CA CYS A 47 -13.22 -18.44 3.71
C CYS A 47 -12.78 -17.04 4.15
N GLN A 48 -11.90 -16.96 5.17
CA GLN A 48 -11.35 -15.67 5.60
C GLN A 48 -10.60 -15.05 4.40
N LEU A 49 -11.17 -14.01 3.80
CA LEU A 49 -10.58 -13.24 2.72
C LEU A 49 -10.15 -11.90 3.31
N HIS A 50 -8.96 -11.43 2.94
CA HIS A 50 -8.45 -10.16 3.42
C HIS A 50 -8.84 -9.04 2.44
N PRO A 51 -9.75 -8.11 2.80
CA PRO A 51 -10.24 -7.10 1.88
C PRO A 51 -9.18 -6.01 1.63
N ILE A 52 -9.04 -5.60 0.36
CA ILE A 52 -8.28 -4.40 -0.02
C ILE A 52 -9.28 -3.29 -0.34
N TYR A 53 -9.11 -2.15 0.32
CA TYR A 53 -9.89 -0.95 0.05
C TYR A 53 -9.06 0.09 -0.70
N LEU A 54 -9.70 0.78 -1.63
CA LEU A 54 -9.18 1.94 -2.35
C LEU A 54 -9.76 3.22 -1.76
N SER A 55 -8.94 4.26 -1.67
CA SER A 55 -9.38 5.64 -1.44
C SER A 55 -8.59 6.57 -2.35
N LEU A 56 -9.13 7.76 -2.67
CA LEU A 56 -8.45 8.71 -3.56
C LEU A 56 -7.56 9.65 -2.75
N GLY A 57 -6.29 9.74 -3.15
CA GLY A 57 -5.29 10.62 -2.52
C GLY A 57 -5.69 12.09 -2.55
N ASN A 58 -6.37 12.50 -3.63
CA ASN A 58 -6.83 13.86 -3.90
C ASN A 58 -8.00 14.34 -3.03
N ILE A 59 -8.54 13.46 -2.17
CA ILE A 59 -9.57 13.82 -1.19
C ILE A 59 -8.88 14.29 0.10
N PRO A 60 -9.29 15.43 0.69
CA PRO A 60 -8.77 15.90 1.96
C PRO A 60 -8.81 14.83 3.06
N THR A 61 -7.77 14.74 3.89
CA THR A 61 -7.60 13.67 4.89
C THR A 61 -8.81 13.50 5.80
N TRP A 62 -9.42 14.60 6.27
CA TRP A 62 -10.60 14.56 7.16
C TRP A 62 -11.80 13.87 6.49
N ARG A 63 -11.95 14.00 5.17
CA ARG A 63 -13.02 13.39 4.39
C ARG A 63 -12.69 11.97 3.95
N ARG A 64 -11.44 11.74 3.51
CA ARG A 64 -10.88 10.44 3.10
C ARG A 64 -10.94 9.40 4.24
N ASN A 65 -10.86 9.84 5.48
CA ASN A 65 -10.91 8.97 6.65
C ASN A 65 -12.30 8.38 6.93
N ARG A 66 -13.37 8.93 6.35
CA ARG A 66 -14.71 8.35 6.46
C ARG A 66 -14.81 7.02 5.70
N GLN A 67 -15.76 6.17 6.09
CA GLN A 67 -15.88 4.81 5.54
C GLN A 67 -16.41 4.80 4.10
N ASP A 68 -17.33 5.71 3.77
CA ASP A 68 -17.93 5.90 2.45
C ASP A 68 -16.94 6.44 1.39
N ALA A 69 -15.88 7.14 1.82
CA ALA A 69 -14.77 7.56 0.95
C ALA A 69 -13.80 6.40 0.59
N LYS A 70 -14.15 5.17 0.95
CA LYS A 70 -13.36 3.96 0.65
C LYS A 70 -14.24 2.95 -0.07
N GLN A 71 -13.74 2.38 -1.16
CA GLN A 71 -14.41 1.34 -1.92
C GLN A 71 -13.61 0.04 -1.86
N LEU A 72 -14.30 -1.09 -1.81
CA LEU A 72 -13.66 -2.40 -1.83
C LEU A 72 -13.10 -2.66 -3.24
N LEU A 73 -11.79 -2.72 -3.36
CA LEU A 73 -11.11 -2.99 -4.63
C LEU A 73 -11.06 -4.49 -4.95
N GLY A 74 -10.91 -5.31 -3.91
CA GLY A 74 -10.84 -6.77 -4.06
C GLY A 74 -10.55 -7.49 -2.76
N TYR A 75 -10.33 -8.79 -2.88
CA TYR A 75 -10.02 -9.67 -1.76
C TYR A 75 -8.73 -10.43 -2.04
N LEU A 76 -7.85 -10.49 -1.03
CA LEU A 76 -6.70 -11.38 -1.04
C LEU A 76 -7.05 -12.72 -0.37
N PRO A 77 -6.63 -13.84 -0.94
CA PRO A 77 -6.86 -15.15 -0.32
C PRO A 77 -6.02 -15.30 0.95
N ILE A 78 -6.64 -15.78 2.04
CA ILE A 78 -5.90 -16.24 3.21
C ILE A 78 -5.64 -17.73 3.06
N ILE A 79 -4.37 -18.07 2.90
CA ILE A 79 -3.93 -19.45 2.68
C ILE A 79 -3.78 -20.16 4.02
N LYS A 80 -4.29 -21.39 4.11
CA LYS A 80 -4.17 -22.24 5.31
C LYS A 80 -2.71 -22.50 5.71
N SER A 81 -2.49 -22.78 6.99
CA SER A 81 -1.16 -22.89 7.62
C SER A 81 -0.21 -23.90 6.96
N ASN A 82 -0.72 -24.97 6.34
CA ASN A 82 0.08 -26.12 5.89
C ASN A 82 0.91 -25.85 4.61
N VAL A 83 0.68 -24.74 3.92
CA VAL A 83 1.47 -24.36 2.73
C VAL A 83 2.78 -23.68 3.15
N GLU A 84 3.85 -23.94 2.41
CA GLU A 84 5.16 -23.31 2.58
C GLU A 84 5.06 -21.77 2.57
N LYS A 85 5.89 -21.11 3.41
CA LYS A 85 5.86 -19.65 3.58
C LYS A 85 6.18 -18.91 2.28
N GLU A 86 7.11 -19.42 1.49
CA GLU A 86 7.50 -18.81 0.22
C GLU A 86 6.34 -18.81 -0.78
N ILE A 87 5.69 -19.95 -0.99
CA ILE A 87 4.51 -20.10 -1.85
C ILE A 87 3.40 -19.13 -1.42
N LYS A 88 3.18 -18.95 -0.10
CA LYS A 88 2.19 -17.99 0.39
C LYS A 88 2.52 -16.55 0.00
N ARG A 89 3.80 -16.16 0.07
CA ARG A 89 4.25 -14.82 -0.32
C ARG A 89 4.14 -14.62 -1.84
N GLN A 90 4.55 -15.61 -2.62
CA GLN A 90 4.41 -15.59 -4.08
C GLN A 90 2.94 -15.44 -4.48
N LEU A 91 2.03 -16.22 -3.86
CA LEU A 91 0.60 -16.11 -4.16
C LEU A 91 0.03 -14.74 -3.74
N PHE A 92 0.41 -14.23 -2.56
CA PHE A 92 0.00 -12.90 -2.11
C PHE A 92 0.40 -11.81 -3.13
N HIS A 93 1.66 -11.81 -3.54
CA HIS A 93 2.18 -10.86 -4.54
C HIS A 93 1.55 -11.09 -5.92
N LYS A 94 1.27 -12.33 -6.32
CA LYS A 94 0.58 -12.61 -7.58
C LYS A 94 -0.87 -12.12 -7.58
N CYS A 95 -1.57 -12.21 -6.45
CA CYS A 95 -2.90 -11.63 -6.32
C CYS A 95 -2.85 -10.09 -6.39
N LEU A 96 -1.86 -9.46 -5.77
CA LEU A 96 -1.64 -8.02 -5.89
C LEU A 96 -1.32 -7.60 -7.33
N ASP A 97 -0.51 -8.37 -8.05
CA ASP A 97 -0.20 -8.18 -9.48
C ASP A 97 -1.50 -8.06 -10.29
N ILE A 98 -2.44 -8.99 -10.10
CA ILE A 98 -3.73 -9.00 -10.79
C ILE A 98 -4.61 -7.80 -10.39
N ILE A 99 -4.65 -7.46 -9.10
CA ILE A 99 -5.47 -6.35 -8.60
C ILE A 99 -4.95 -4.98 -9.10
N LEU A 100 -3.63 -4.84 -9.21
CA LEU A 100 -2.97 -3.58 -9.52
C LEU A 100 -2.57 -3.41 -10.99
N GLU A 101 -2.68 -4.47 -11.82
CA GLU A 101 -2.40 -4.43 -13.27
C GLU A 101 -3.17 -3.32 -14.01
N PRO A 102 -4.46 -3.03 -13.69
CA PRO A 102 -5.15 -1.87 -14.24
C PRO A 102 -4.48 -0.53 -13.91
N ILE A 103 -3.99 -0.36 -12.67
CA ILE A 103 -3.34 0.87 -12.24
C ILE A 103 -2.04 1.05 -13.02
N LEU A 104 -1.24 -0.01 -13.13
CA LEU A 104 0.02 0.00 -13.89
C LEU A 104 -0.20 0.34 -15.36
N THR A 105 -1.24 -0.24 -15.97
CA THR A 105 -1.57 0.02 -17.38
C THR A 105 -1.98 1.48 -17.62
N PHE A 106 -2.83 2.01 -16.74
CA PHE A 106 -3.34 3.38 -16.88
C PHE A 106 -2.35 4.44 -16.38
N SER A 107 -1.40 4.11 -15.51
CA SER A 107 -0.40 5.08 -15.04
C SER A 107 0.51 5.58 -16.18
N GLU A 108 0.74 4.74 -17.20
CA GLU A 108 1.56 5.10 -18.37
C GLU A 108 0.70 5.67 -19.51
N LYS A 109 -0.42 5.01 -19.83
CA LYS A 109 -1.23 5.34 -21.01
C LYS A 109 -2.28 6.43 -20.74
N GLY A 110 -2.64 6.62 -19.48
CA GLY A 110 -3.83 7.38 -19.10
C GLY A 110 -5.12 6.63 -19.41
N THR A 111 -6.23 7.16 -18.91
CA THR A 111 -7.58 6.67 -19.22
C THR A 111 -8.59 7.80 -19.10
N ASN A 112 -9.75 7.62 -19.73
CA ASN A 112 -10.88 8.55 -19.59
C ASN A 112 -11.59 8.30 -18.26
N LEU A 113 -11.72 9.35 -17.46
CA LEU A 113 -12.53 9.35 -16.24
C LEU A 113 -13.74 10.27 -16.46
N LEU A 114 -14.95 9.76 -16.22
CA LEU A 114 -16.16 10.57 -16.22
C LEU A 114 -16.29 11.27 -14.87
N PHE A 115 -16.22 12.59 -14.88
CA PHE A 115 -16.33 13.44 -13.69
C PHE A 115 -17.20 14.65 -13.99
N ASN A 116 -18.27 14.87 -13.22
CA ASN A 116 -19.23 15.97 -13.41
C ASN A 116 -19.72 16.10 -14.87
N ASN A 117 -20.10 14.97 -15.47
CA ASN A 117 -20.57 14.84 -16.86
C ASN A 117 -19.54 15.27 -17.92
N LYS A 118 -18.25 15.37 -17.56
CA LYS A 118 -17.14 15.65 -18.47
C LYS A 118 -16.15 14.51 -18.42
N PHE A 119 -15.58 14.18 -19.57
CA PHE A 119 -14.44 13.26 -19.63
C PHE A 119 -13.16 14.03 -19.37
N ILE A 120 -12.41 13.58 -18.37
CA ILE A 120 -11.07 14.09 -18.06
C ILE A 120 -10.06 12.98 -18.35
N TRP A 121 -8.91 13.38 -18.91
CA TRP A 121 -7.79 12.46 -19.10
C TRP A 121 -7.07 12.29 -17.77
N PHE A 122 -7.01 11.06 -17.28
CA PHE A 122 -6.57 10.76 -15.92
C PHE A 122 -5.50 9.67 -15.89
N TYR A 123 -4.51 9.86 -15.02
CA TYR A 123 -3.40 8.93 -14.79
C TYR A 123 -3.43 8.46 -13.32
N PRO A 124 -3.97 7.27 -13.02
CA PRO A 124 -3.95 6.76 -11.65
C PRO A 124 -2.52 6.47 -11.21
N LYS A 125 -2.18 6.88 -9.99
CA LYS A 125 -0.92 6.55 -9.32
C LYS A 125 -1.21 5.99 -7.92
N ILE A 126 -0.41 5.03 -7.48
CA ILE A 126 -0.44 4.55 -6.09
C ILE A 126 0.27 5.61 -5.24
N SER A 127 -0.46 6.24 -4.33
CA SER A 127 0.11 7.24 -3.42
C SER A 127 0.65 6.60 -2.13
N THR A 128 -0.14 5.78 -1.44
CA THR A 128 0.26 5.17 -0.16
C THR A 128 -0.51 3.87 0.07
N ILE A 129 0.14 2.89 0.68
CA ILE A 129 -0.49 1.68 1.22
C ILE A 129 -0.61 1.87 2.73
N ILE A 130 -1.85 1.82 3.23
CA ILE A 130 -2.11 1.87 4.67
C ILE A 130 -2.25 0.45 5.17
N ALA A 131 -1.36 0.06 6.08
CA ALA A 131 -1.24 -1.29 6.59
C ALA A 131 -0.76 -1.23 8.04
N ASP A 132 -1.12 -2.24 8.84
CA ASP A 132 -0.47 -2.43 10.14
C ASP A 132 0.98 -2.93 9.97
N TRP A 133 1.73 -3.06 11.07
CA TRP A 133 3.14 -3.41 10.98
C TRP A 133 3.40 -4.80 10.34
N PRO A 134 2.68 -5.87 10.72
CA PRO A 134 2.77 -7.17 10.03
C PRO A 134 2.36 -7.15 8.56
N GLU A 135 1.33 -6.41 8.19
CA GLU A 135 0.87 -6.25 6.80
C GLU A 135 1.92 -5.50 5.98
N ALA A 136 2.42 -4.36 6.48
CA ALA A 136 3.45 -3.57 5.81
C ALA A 136 4.71 -4.41 5.57
N ALA A 137 5.14 -5.22 6.54
CA ALA A 137 6.24 -6.16 6.34
C ALA A 137 5.96 -7.19 5.22
N THR A 138 4.70 -7.59 5.03
CA THR A 138 4.27 -8.50 3.96
C THR A 138 4.30 -7.82 2.59
N PHE A 139 3.77 -6.60 2.49
CA PHE A 139 3.81 -5.78 1.26
C PHE A 139 5.26 -5.48 0.84
N CYS A 140 6.13 -5.15 1.81
CA CYS A 140 7.54 -4.85 1.57
C CYS A 140 8.45 -6.09 1.47
N LEU A 141 7.92 -7.30 1.69
CA LEU A 141 8.70 -8.56 1.74
C LEU A 141 9.88 -8.48 2.71
N THR A 142 9.68 -7.88 3.88
CA THR A 142 10.71 -7.81 4.93
C THR A 142 10.49 -8.88 5.99
N TYR A 143 11.56 -9.31 6.63
CA TYR A 143 11.49 -10.31 7.69
C TYR A 143 10.63 -9.82 8.85
N LYS A 144 9.59 -10.59 9.19
CA LYS A 144 8.70 -10.30 10.33
C LYS A 144 9.33 -10.59 11.70
N SER A 145 10.54 -11.14 11.73
CA SER A 145 11.20 -11.57 12.95
C SER A 145 11.79 -10.39 13.71
N THR A 146 11.52 -10.31 15.01
CA THR A 146 12.17 -9.36 15.93
C THR A 146 13.67 -9.60 16.10
N LYS A 147 14.17 -10.76 15.66
CA LYS A 147 15.60 -11.11 15.65
C LYS A 147 16.30 -10.73 14.33
N SER A 148 15.59 -10.16 13.37
CA SER A 148 16.19 -9.67 12.13
C SER A 148 17.23 -8.58 12.42
N LYS A 149 18.30 -8.54 11.62
CA LYS A 149 19.30 -7.45 11.65
C LYS A 149 18.66 -6.10 11.34
N TYR A 150 17.68 -6.08 10.44
CA TYR A 150 16.98 -4.89 9.94
C TYR A 150 15.46 -5.11 9.97
N SER A 151 14.85 -4.94 11.15
CA SER A 151 13.42 -5.24 11.36
C SER A 151 12.45 -4.16 10.87
N CYS A 152 12.94 -2.98 10.49
CA CYS A 152 12.11 -1.91 9.97
C CYS A 152 11.78 -2.15 8.50
N HIS A 153 10.51 -1.95 8.11
CA HIS A 153 10.08 -2.06 6.72
C HIS A 153 10.29 -0.77 5.90
N PHE A 154 10.64 0.34 6.56
CA PHE A 154 10.92 1.63 5.92
C PHE A 154 12.41 1.96 5.78
N CYS A 155 13.28 1.41 6.62
CA CYS A 155 14.70 1.77 6.63
C CYS A 155 15.60 0.60 7.02
N LEU A 156 16.88 0.71 6.66
CA LEU A 156 17.94 -0.23 7.01
C LEU A 156 18.66 0.23 8.29
N VAL A 157 17.89 0.53 9.33
CA VAL A 157 18.46 0.75 10.67
C VAL A 157 18.64 -0.59 11.36
N LYS A 158 19.86 -0.83 11.85
CA LYS A 158 20.17 -2.05 12.62
C LYS A 158 19.29 -2.12 13.86
N ARG A 159 18.89 -3.33 14.22
CA ARG A 159 18.04 -3.61 15.39
C ARG A 159 18.53 -2.90 16.67
N ASP A 160 19.83 -2.93 16.93
CA ASP A 160 20.43 -2.35 18.15
C ASP A 160 20.38 -0.81 18.17
N ASN A 161 20.14 -0.18 17.01
CA ASN A 161 20.06 1.26 16.85
C ASN A 161 18.61 1.77 16.71
N LEU A 162 17.59 0.91 16.77
CA LEU A 162 16.19 1.33 16.57
C LEU A 162 15.67 2.30 17.64
N THR A 163 16.22 2.23 18.86
CA THR A 163 15.87 3.14 19.97
C THR A 163 16.76 4.39 20.01
N ASN A 164 17.75 4.49 19.12
CA ASN A 164 18.71 5.58 19.11
C ASN A 164 18.10 6.82 18.43
N THR A 165 17.67 7.78 19.24
CA THR A 165 17.11 9.06 18.78
C THR A 165 18.15 10.02 18.20
N ASN A 166 19.44 9.73 18.35
CA ASN A 166 20.54 10.58 17.87
C ASN A 166 21.01 10.20 16.45
N LEU A 167 20.36 9.24 15.80
CA LEU A 167 20.67 8.86 14.42
C LEU A 167 20.36 10.03 13.48
N ASN A 168 21.36 10.43 12.68
CA ASN A 168 21.14 11.43 11.66
C ASN A 168 20.40 10.81 10.46
N LYS A 169 19.52 11.57 9.83
CA LYS A 169 18.82 11.14 8.60
C LYS A 169 19.80 10.77 7.48
N LYS A 170 20.99 11.39 7.45
CA LYS A 170 22.05 11.06 6.48
C LYS A 170 22.64 9.66 6.66
N ASP A 171 22.59 9.14 7.88
CA ASP A 171 23.14 7.82 8.23
C ASP A 171 22.08 6.72 8.09
N MET A 172 20.85 7.08 7.72
CA MET A 172 19.73 6.18 7.58
C MET A 172 19.43 5.91 6.10
N GLU A 173 19.82 4.74 5.64
CA GLU A 173 19.38 4.25 4.34
C GLU A 173 17.90 3.84 4.41
N LEU A 174 17.10 4.34 3.48
CA LEU A 174 15.68 4.02 3.36
C LEU A 174 15.48 2.78 2.50
N ARG A 175 14.46 1.98 2.77
CA ARG A 175 14.02 0.90 1.89
C ARG A 175 13.11 1.50 0.82
N ASN A 176 13.66 1.81 -0.35
CA ASN A 176 12.91 2.27 -1.52
C ASN A 176 12.86 1.17 -2.59
N HIS A 177 12.15 1.40 -3.70
CA HIS A 177 12.01 0.38 -4.74
C HIS A 177 13.36 0.07 -5.40
N GLU A 178 14.18 1.08 -5.64
CA GLU A 178 15.46 0.97 -6.34
C GLU A 178 16.48 0.13 -5.57
N ASN A 179 16.72 0.45 -4.29
CA ASN A 179 17.74 -0.25 -3.52
C ASN A 179 17.29 -1.66 -3.10
N MET A 180 16.01 -1.85 -2.77
CA MET A 180 15.49 -3.18 -2.44
C MET A 180 15.53 -4.10 -3.66
N GLN A 181 15.24 -3.57 -4.85
CA GLN A 181 15.39 -4.31 -6.10
C GLN A 181 16.86 -4.59 -6.42
N TYR A 182 17.78 -3.66 -6.15
CA TYR A 182 19.22 -3.87 -6.30
C TYR A 182 19.72 -5.05 -5.44
N TYR A 183 19.40 -5.08 -4.15
CA TYR A 183 19.81 -6.18 -3.27
C TYR A 183 19.23 -7.53 -3.71
N TYR A 184 18.00 -7.54 -4.21
CA TYR A 184 17.40 -8.74 -4.79
C TYR A 184 18.14 -9.23 -6.03
N ASN A 185 18.43 -8.34 -6.98
CA ASN A 185 19.14 -8.70 -8.21
C ASN A 185 20.60 -9.15 -7.94
N SER A 186 21.21 -8.66 -6.87
CA SER A 186 22.56 -9.07 -6.44
C SER A 186 22.58 -10.35 -5.59
N ASN A 187 21.44 -10.97 -5.28
CA ASN A 187 21.30 -12.10 -4.35
C ASN A 187 21.80 -11.78 -2.92
N GLU A 188 21.58 -10.55 -2.46
CA GLU A 188 22.01 -10.04 -1.15
C GLU A 188 20.81 -9.78 -0.21
N GLU A 189 19.62 -10.31 -0.51
CA GLU A 189 18.37 -10.07 0.24
C GLU A 189 18.51 -10.36 1.73
N GLN A 190 19.22 -11.43 2.07
CA GLN A 190 19.41 -11.87 3.46
C GLN A 190 20.25 -10.85 4.26
N THR A 191 21.16 -10.14 3.59
CA THR A 191 22.00 -9.10 4.23
C THR A 191 21.14 -7.94 4.73
N VAL A 192 20.07 -7.63 4.01
CA VAL A 192 19.11 -6.57 4.29
C VAL A 192 17.77 -7.10 4.80
N SER A 193 17.68 -8.36 5.19
CA SER A 193 16.46 -8.98 5.77
C SER A 193 15.20 -8.88 4.90
N ILE A 194 15.35 -9.15 3.61
CA ILE A 194 14.27 -9.24 2.62
C ILE A 194 14.05 -10.71 2.23
N GLU A 195 12.83 -11.06 1.87
CA GLU A 195 12.46 -12.39 1.37
C GLU A 195 12.87 -12.56 -0.10
N THR A 196 13.22 -13.78 -0.50
CA THR A 196 13.67 -14.14 -1.86
C THR A 196 12.53 -14.27 -2.88
N VAL A 197 11.59 -13.33 -2.86
CA VAL A 197 10.44 -13.26 -3.78
C VAL A 197 10.45 -11.89 -4.45
N PRO A 198 10.16 -11.77 -5.76
CA PRO A 198 10.13 -10.47 -6.41
C PRO A 198 8.94 -9.64 -5.89
N ASN A 199 9.19 -8.38 -5.56
CA ASN A 199 8.15 -7.46 -5.11
C ASN A 199 7.44 -6.82 -6.31
N ILE A 200 6.11 -6.90 -6.35
CA ILE A 200 5.32 -6.31 -7.45
C ILE A 200 5.39 -4.78 -7.48
N PHE A 201 5.67 -4.13 -6.34
CA PHE A 201 5.70 -2.67 -6.28
C PHE A 201 6.89 -2.08 -7.04
N TRP A 202 7.94 -2.87 -7.31
CA TRP A 202 9.07 -2.46 -8.14
C TRP A 202 8.69 -2.22 -9.61
N LYS A 203 7.50 -2.65 -10.05
CA LYS A 203 6.98 -2.32 -11.39
C LYS A 203 6.47 -0.87 -11.49
N PHE A 204 6.14 -0.25 -10.37
CA PHE A 204 5.63 1.13 -10.34
C PHE A 204 6.82 2.08 -10.27
N LYS A 205 6.81 3.08 -11.17
CA LYS A 205 7.84 4.13 -11.27
C LYS A 205 7.29 5.47 -10.77
#